data_AF-A0A0F9GAB8-F1
#
_entry.id   AF-A0A0F9GAB8-F1
#
_cell.length_a   1.000
_cell.length_b   1.000
_cell.length_c   1.000
_cell.angle_alpha   90.00
_cell.angle_beta   90.00
_cell.angle_gamma   90.00
#
_symmetry.space_group_name_H-M   'P 1'
#
loop_
_entity.id
_entity.type
_entity.pdbx_description
1 polymer ?
#
loop_
_entity_poly.entity_id
_entity_poly.type
_entity_poly.pdbx_seq_one_letter_code
_entity_poly.pdbx_strand_id
1 'polypeptide(L)'
;MPPPDKTLITRGWHWDKSRQELQAYNNGVEIIQYPLGNIYYVDGTNGADTNSGTSWTASFATIQKAFDTAGTAGGRGRSKIYVAPGGYAEDLTTPLNTAAPFGELIAVNPTPGRSFGAVYLSPATASTPILIVQARGWRIQGFEFDPNAGGAVVIGGTTSGNNGAGTVIEDCLFNGGGVALFGIDWQSGVSGNPLCTVRNNTFYDFNPGTTAACIKCSESGIDQPNLALVEHNIFEGSDNYIDMNPRGFKSGVIRHNTFFAATADEKFDNTGGSNCQVYGNAMGGAYTLAGGYVAGSGDDWSGNMAEAVTGESANGWTFAVPAS
;
A
#
# COMPACT_ATOMS: atom_id res chain seq x y z
N MET A 1 -25.54 30.29 14.10
CA MET A 1 -24.83 31.06 15.15
C MET A 1 -23.66 31.76 14.49
N PRO A 2 -23.44 33.05 14.75
CA PRO A 2 -22.22 33.72 14.31
C PRO A 2 -20.99 33.01 14.92
N PRO A 3 -19.84 33.00 14.21
CA PRO A 3 -18.62 32.43 14.76
C PRO A 3 -18.24 33.16 16.06
N PRO A 4 -17.72 32.44 17.07
CA PRO A 4 -17.29 33.05 18.32
C PRO A 4 -16.23 34.12 18.04
N ASP A 5 -16.35 35.26 18.71
CA ASP A 5 -15.38 36.35 18.64
C ASP A 5 -14.03 35.86 19.18
N LYS A 6 -13.07 35.65 18.26
CA LYS A 6 -11.74 35.11 18.56
C LYS A 6 -10.91 36.05 19.41
N THR A 7 -11.27 37.34 19.52
CA THR A 7 -10.57 38.32 20.35
C THR A 7 -10.76 38.06 21.86
N LEU A 8 -11.73 37.23 22.24
CA LEU A 8 -11.99 36.87 23.64
C LEU A 8 -11.19 35.65 24.13
N ILE A 9 -10.50 34.92 23.24
CA ILE A 9 -9.76 33.71 23.59
C ILE A 9 -8.35 34.09 24.05
N THR A 10 -8.19 34.34 25.35
CA THR A 10 -6.92 34.77 25.93
C THR A 10 -5.93 33.61 26.10
N ARG A 11 -6.35 32.40 26.49
CA ARG A 11 -5.49 31.19 26.53
C ARG A 11 -6.33 29.91 26.43
N GLY A 12 -5.78 28.88 25.79
CA GLY A 12 -6.33 27.52 25.86
C GLY A 12 -6.58 26.87 24.49
N TRP A 13 -7.27 25.73 24.54
CA TRP A 13 -7.65 24.97 23.35
C TRP A 13 -9.04 25.41 22.87
N HIS A 14 -9.18 25.63 21.57
CA HIS A 14 -10.42 26.02 20.93
C HIS A 14 -10.72 25.09 19.75
N TRP A 15 -11.90 24.50 19.73
CA TRP A 15 -12.38 23.76 18.56
C TRP A 15 -13.04 24.73 17.57
N ASP A 16 -12.35 25.03 16.48
CA ASP A 16 -12.91 25.83 15.39
C ASP A 16 -13.84 24.97 14.55
N LYS A 17 -15.14 25.05 14.84
CA LYS A 17 -16.17 24.31 14.10
C LYS A 17 -16.19 24.59 12.61
N SER A 18 -15.76 25.77 12.17
CA SER A 18 -15.78 26.11 10.74
C SER A 18 -14.65 25.42 9.98
N ARG A 19 -13.51 25.20 10.65
CA ARG A 19 -12.34 24.52 10.08
C ARG A 19 -12.21 23.06 10.49
N GLN A 20 -13.02 22.60 11.46
CA GLN A 20 -12.90 21.28 12.09
C GLN A 20 -11.50 21.04 12.67
N GLU A 21 -10.93 22.08 13.30
CA GLU A 21 -9.56 22.06 13.82
C GLU A 21 -9.52 22.36 15.31
N LEU A 22 -8.59 21.71 16.01
CA LEU A 22 -8.21 22.09 17.36
C LEU A 22 -7.08 23.13 17.31
N GLN A 23 -7.38 24.35 17.72
CA GLN A 23 -6.48 25.48 17.73
C GLN A 23 -6.00 25.74 19.17
N ALA A 24 -4.72 26.03 19.35
CA ALA A 24 -4.18 26.48 20.63
C ALA A 24 -3.90 27.99 20.57
N TYR A 25 -4.40 28.73 21.55
CA TYR A 25 -4.23 30.19 21.66
C TYR A 25 -3.42 30.57 22.89
N ASN A 26 -2.54 31.57 22.74
CA ASN A 26 -1.85 32.26 23.83
C ASN A 26 -1.88 33.77 23.59
N ASN A 27 -2.52 34.47 24.53
CA ASN A 27 -2.79 35.91 24.52
C ASN A 27 -3.46 36.39 23.21
N GLY A 28 -4.47 35.65 22.71
CA GLY A 28 -5.17 35.99 21.47
C GLY A 28 -4.39 35.67 20.19
N VAL A 29 -3.16 35.14 20.31
CA VAL A 29 -2.35 34.67 19.19
C VAL A 29 -2.46 33.16 19.09
N GLU A 30 -2.80 32.66 17.90
CA GLU A 30 -2.79 31.24 17.60
C GLU A 30 -1.35 30.74 17.60
N ILE A 31 -1.00 29.84 18.52
CA ILE A 31 0.37 29.38 18.74
C ILE A 31 0.64 27.99 18.16
N ILE A 32 -0.39 27.15 18.01
CA ILE A 32 -0.28 25.81 17.41
C ILE A 32 -1.60 25.49 16.70
N GLN A 33 -1.56 25.36 15.37
CA GLN A 33 -2.54 24.54 14.66
C GLN A 33 -2.08 23.09 14.80
N TYR A 34 -2.96 22.22 15.28
CA TYR A 34 -2.90 20.82 14.90
C TYR A 34 -3.72 20.71 13.63
N PRO A 35 -3.13 20.88 12.43
CA PRO A 35 -3.88 20.57 11.24
C PRO A 35 -4.23 19.09 11.34
N LEU A 36 -5.51 18.78 11.57
CA LEU A 36 -6.01 17.40 11.60
C LEU A 36 -6.00 16.74 10.21
N GLY A 37 -5.20 17.29 9.29
CA GLY A 37 -5.27 17.03 7.86
C GLY A 37 -6.50 17.67 7.24
N ASN A 38 -6.44 17.90 5.93
CA ASN A 38 -7.65 18.21 5.17
C ASN A 38 -8.40 16.91 4.88
N ILE A 39 -9.73 16.95 4.93
CA ILE A 39 -10.56 15.83 4.51
C ILE A 39 -11.16 16.17 3.15
N TYR A 40 -10.94 15.28 2.19
CA TYR A 40 -11.49 15.36 0.85
C TYR A 40 -12.42 14.17 0.57
N TYR A 41 -13.41 14.41 -0.27
CA TYR A 41 -14.42 13.44 -0.70
C TYR A 41 -14.40 13.36 -2.22
N VAL A 42 -14.46 12.14 -2.75
CA VAL A 42 -14.46 11.84 -4.19
C VAL A 42 -15.69 11.00 -4.51
N ASP A 43 -16.47 11.39 -5.51
CA ASP A 43 -17.62 10.62 -6.02
C ASP A 43 -17.63 10.75 -7.54
N GLY A 44 -17.30 9.68 -8.25
CA GLY A 44 -17.21 9.70 -9.72
C GLY A 44 -18.56 9.84 -10.43
N THR A 45 -19.67 9.65 -9.72
CA THR A 45 -21.03 9.74 -10.28
C THR A 45 -21.63 11.13 -10.07
N ASN A 46 -21.52 11.68 -8.85
CA ASN A 46 -22.18 12.94 -8.46
C ASN A 46 -21.21 14.10 -8.26
N GLY A 47 -19.91 13.83 -8.22
CA GLY A 47 -18.87 14.84 -8.00
C GLY A 47 -18.53 15.65 -9.24
N ALA A 48 -17.77 16.71 -9.04
CA ALA A 48 -17.19 17.53 -10.10
C ALA A 48 -15.83 18.07 -9.64
N ASP A 49 -14.82 18.06 -10.51
CA ASP A 49 -13.46 18.52 -10.14
C ASP A 49 -13.37 20.05 -9.94
N THR A 50 -14.42 20.78 -10.29
CA THR A 50 -14.61 22.19 -9.95
C THR A 50 -15.12 22.41 -8.52
N ASN A 51 -15.56 21.35 -7.83
CA ASN A 51 -16.02 21.44 -6.44
C ASN A 51 -14.83 21.63 -5.48
N SER A 52 -15.11 21.88 -4.20
CA SER A 52 -14.08 22.03 -3.17
C SER A 52 -13.52 20.70 -2.65
N GLY A 53 -14.24 19.60 -2.84
CA GLY A 53 -13.94 18.29 -2.27
C GLY A 53 -14.21 18.19 -0.78
N THR A 54 -14.75 19.22 -0.11
CA THR A 54 -14.82 19.28 1.37
C THR A 54 -16.07 18.65 1.98
N SER A 55 -16.98 18.12 1.16
CA SER A 55 -18.16 17.36 1.58
C SER A 55 -18.61 16.42 0.46
N TRP A 56 -19.44 15.42 0.78
CA TRP A 56 -20.06 14.56 -0.24
C TRP A 56 -20.89 15.32 -1.28
N THR A 57 -21.58 16.40 -0.89
CA THR A 57 -22.37 17.25 -1.79
C THR A 57 -21.53 18.16 -2.68
N ALA A 58 -20.24 18.30 -2.35
CA ALA A 58 -19.26 19.09 -3.10
C ALA A 58 -17.99 18.24 -3.31
N SER A 59 -18.15 16.96 -3.62
CA SER A 59 -17.06 16.02 -3.84
C SER A 59 -16.37 16.29 -5.18
N PHE A 60 -15.09 15.93 -5.27
CA PHE A 60 -14.40 15.83 -6.55
C PHE A 60 -14.97 14.67 -7.39
N ALA A 61 -14.85 14.76 -8.72
CA ALA A 61 -15.19 13.64 -9.60
C ALA A 61 -14.05 12.61 -9.65
N THR A 62 -12.80 13.06 -9.54
CA THR A 62 -11.61 12.21 -9.67
C THR A 62 -10.78 12.14 -8.39
N ILE A 63 -10.09 11.02 -8.20
CA ILE A 63 -9.17 10.81 -7.08
C ILE A 63 -7.91 11.65 -7.29
N GLN A 64 -7.40 11.74 -8.52
CA GLN A 64 -6.23 12.56 -8.82
C GLN A 64 -6.45 14.03 -8.43
N LYS A 65 -7.66 14.58 -8.67
CA LYS A 65 -7.97 15.94 -8.23
C LYS A 65 -7.84 16.12 -6.72
N ALA A 66 -8.21 15.11 -5.94
CA ALA A 66 -8.05 15.12 -4.48
C ALA A 66 -6.56 15.11 -4.08
N PHE A 67 -5.72 14.31 -4.76
CA PHE A 67 -4.27 14.33 -4.56
C PHE A 67 -3.66 15.69 -4.89
N ASP A 68 -3.98 16.26 -6.06
CA ASP A 68 -3.48 17.57 -6.48
C ASP A 68 -3.85 18.66 -5.47
N THR A 69 -5.09 18.61 -4.96
CA THR A 69 -5.58 19.55 -3.94
C THR A 69 -4.83 19.36 -2.63
N ALA A 70 -4.63 18.12 -2.18
CA ALA A 70 -3.87 17.81 -0.98
C ALA A 70 -2.41 18.29 -1.09
N GLY A 71 -1.78 18.15 -2.26
CA GLY A 71 -0.43 18.64 -2.53
C GLY A 71 -0.33 20.18 -2.52
N THR A 72 -1.37 20.87 -2.99
CA THR A 72 -1.38 22.35 -3.04
C THR A 72 -1.69 22.99 -1.69
N ALA A 73 -2.48 22.33 -0.84
CA ALA A 73 -2.89 22.89 0.46
C ALA A 73 -1.71 23.10 1.44
N GLY A 74 -0.51 22.59 1.14
CA GLY A 74 0.73 22.90 1.86
C GLY A 74 0.78 22.37 3.30
N GLY A 75 -0.21 21.56 3.70
CA GLY A 75 -0.25 20.95 5.01
C GLY A 75 0.70 19.76 5.08
N ARG A 76 1.73 19.83 5.93
CA ARG A 76 2.49 18.64 6.38
C ARG A 76 1.64 17.65 7.19
N GLY A 77 0.33 17.89 7.30
CA GLY A 77 -0.65 17.09 8.01
C GLY A 77 -1.21 15.94 7.17
N ARG A 78 -1.87 15.00 7.84
CA ARG A 78 -2.38 13.74 7.27
C ARG A 78 -3.68 13.97 6.49
N SER A 79 -3.58 14.38 5.22
CA SER A 79 -4.79 14.53 4.39
C SER A 79 -5.53 13.20 4.30
N LYS A 80 -6.86 13.22 4.39
CA LYS A 80 -7.70 12.02 4.24
C LYS A 80 -8.57 12.18 3.02
N ILE A 81 -8.56 11.19 2.13
CA ILE A 81 -9.35 11.17 0.91
C ILE A 81 -10.30 9.99 1.01
N TYR A 82 -11.59 10.27 1.15
CA TYR A 82 -12.65 9.28 1.14
C TYR A 82 -13.22 9.14 -0.27
N VAL A 83 -13.22 7.94 -0.80
CA VAL A 83 -13.69 7.64 -2.17
C VAL A 83 -15.02 6.90 -2.09
N ALA A 84 -16.05 7.46 -2.72
CA ALA A 84 -17.36 6.85 -2.81
C ALA A 84 -17.31 5.54 -3.60
N PRO A 85 -18.27 4.63 -3.38
CA PRO A 85 -18.37 3.39 -4.15
C PRO A 85 -18.53 3.69 -5.65
N GLY A 86 -17.80 2.97 -6.49
CA GLY A 86 -17.82 3.19 -7.92
C GLY A 86 -16.56 2.72 -8.63
N GLY A 87 -16.56 2.95 -9.95
CA GLY A 87 -15.44 2.68 -10.82
C GLY A 87 -14.64 3.90 -11.15
N TYR A 88 -13.32 3.79 -11.01
CA TYR A 88 -12.39 4.88 -11.29
C TYR A 88 -11.31 4.37 -12.25
N ALA A 89 -11.33 4.89 -13.47
CA ALA A 89 -10.31 4.67 -14.48
C ALA A 89 -9.34 5.85 -14.46
N GLU A 90 -8.26 5.75 -13.66
CA GLU A 90 -7.33 6.85 -13.42
C GLU A 90 -5.88 6.33 -13.33
N ASP A 91 -4.93 7.15 -13.78
CA ASP A 91 -3.50 6.95 -13.52
C ASP A 91 -3.09 7.86 -12.35
N LEU A 92 -3.01 7.28 -11.15
CA LEU A 92 -2.89 8.03 -9.91
C LEU A 92 -1.44 8.23 -9.49
N THR A 93 -1.15 9.41 -8.95
CA THR A 93 0.13 9.73 -8.33
C THR A 93 -0.10 10.54 -7.07
N THR A 94 0.32 10.01 -5.92
CA THR A 94 0.30 10.77 -4.67
C THR A 94 1.24 11.98 -4.77
N PRO A 95 1.00 13.09 -4.04
CA PRO A 95 1.94 14.20 -4.03
C PRO A 95 3.36 13.81 -3.59
N LEU A 96 4.34 14.66 -3.90
CA LEU A 96 5.72 14.51 -3.40
C LEU A 96 5.80 14.80 -1.89
N ASN A 97 6.88 14.33 -1.27
CA ASN A 97 7.17 14.55 0.15
C ASN A 97 7.23 16.03 0.56
N THR A 98 7.63 16.90 -0.35
CA THR A 98 7.68 18.35 -0.11
C THR A 98 6.29 18.98 -0.02
N ALA A 99 5.27 18.33 -0.60
CA ALA A 99 3.92 18.82 -0.71
C ALA A 99 2.98 18.19 0.33
N ALA A 100 2.85 16.85 0.34
CA ALA A 100 1.99 16.12 1.28
C ALA A 100 2.67 14.79 1.71
N PRO A 101 3.57 14.85 2.71
CA PRO A 101 4.37 13.70 3.14
C PRO A 101 3.62 12.67 3.98
N PHE A 102 2.32 12.84 4.24
CA PHE A 102 1.51 11.88 4.98
C PHE A 102 0.05 12.02 4.52
N GLY A 103 -0.63 10.90 4.32
CA GLY A 103 -2.04 10.93 3.91
C GLY A 103 -2.71 9.57 4.02
N GLU A 104 -4.02 9.56 3.84
CA GLU A 104 -4.85 8.35 3.81
C GLU A 104 -5.74 8.42 2.57
N LEU A 105 -5.71 7.36 1.75
CA LEU A 105 -6.65 7.11 0.67
C LEU A 105 -7.52 5.94 1.11
N ILE A 106 -8.83 6.19 1.26
CA ILE A 106 -9.76 5.27 1.91
C ILE A 106 -10.97 5.05 1.00
N ALA A 107 -11.17 3.82 0.56
CA ALA A 107 -12.39 3.40 -0.10
C ALA A 107 -13.54 3.35 0.92
N VAL A 108 -14.66 3.98 0.60
CA VAL A 108 -15.86 3.93 1.43
C VAL A 108 -16.68 2.73 1.01
N ASN A 109 -16.93 1.82 1.96
CA ASN A 109 -17.79 0.68 1.74
C ASN A 109 -19.22 1.00 2.21
N PRO A 110 -20.25 0.95 1.33
CA PRO A 110 -21.62 1.26 1.71
C PRO A 110 -22.31 0.07 2.37
N THR A 111 -21.73 -1.14 2.28
CA THR A 111 -22.33 -2.40 2.76
C THR A 111 -21.40 -3.11 3.74
N PRO A 112 -21.65 -3.00 5.06
CA PRO A 112 -20.93 -3.77 6.06
C PRO A 112 -20.98 -5.28 5.74
N GLY A 113 -19.83 -5.94 5.63
CA GLY A 113 -19.71 -7.39 5.41
C GLY A 113 -19.53 -7.85 3.95
N ARG A 114 -19.46 -6.94 2.97
CA ARG A 114 -18.96 -7.22 1.61
C ARG A 114 -17.78 -6.30 1.34
N SER A 115 -16.62 -6.68 1.86
CA SER A 115 -15.49 -5.78 2.14
C SER A 115 -14.70 -5.33 0.91
N PHE A 116 -14.68 -6.13 -0.15
CA PHE A 116 -13.82 -5.92 -1.31
C PHE A 116 -14.63 -5.45 -2.52
N GLY A 117 -14.09 -4.54 -3.32
CA GLY A 117 -14.68 -4.14 -4.60
C GLY A 117 -15.72 -3.03 -4.57
N ALA A 118 -16.00 -2.41 -3.41
CA ALA A 118 -16.91 -1.26 -3.37
C ALA A 118 -16.38 -0.09 -4.20
N VAL A 119 -15.05 0.11 -4.17
CA VAL A 119 -14.33 1.02 -5.06
C VAL A 119 -13.35 0.20 -5.88
N TYR A 120 -13.57 0.13 -7.18
CA TYR A 120 -12.66 -0.55 -8.10
C TYR A 120 -11.84 0.48 -8.86
N LEU A 121 -10.52 0.31 -8.84
CA LEU A 121 -9.57 1.13 -9.56
C LEU A 121 -9.04 0.35 -10.76
N SER A 122 -9.07 0.98 -11.92
CA SER A 122 -8.46 0.48 -13.16
C SER A 122 -7.56 1.58 -13.73
N PRO A 123 -6.50 1.25 -14.47
CA PRO A 123 -5.62 2.26 -15.00
C PRO A 123 -6.29 2.94 -16.20
N ALA A 124 -6.13 4.26 -16.32
CA ALA A 124 -6.59 4.98 -17.51
C ALA A 124 -5.73 4.64 -18.73
N THR A 125 -4.46 4.26 -18.51
CA THR A 125 -3.53 3.83 -19.55
C THR A 125 -3.14 2.37 -19.36
N ALA A 126 -3.26 1.53 -20.39
CA ALA A 126 -3.13 0.06 -20.24
C ALA A 126 -1.76 -0.42 -19.69
N SER A 127 -0.69 0.34 -19.92
CA SER A 127 0.69 -0.02 -19.53
C SER A 127 1.23 0.76 -18.34
N THR A 128 0.40 1.52 -17.63
CA THR A 128 0.79 2.27 -16.44
C THR A 128 0.30 1.57 -15.18
N PRO A 129 1.04 1.69 -14.06
CA PRO A 129 0.49 1.33 -12.77
C PRO A 129 -0.71 2.21 -12.44
N ILE A 130 -1.70 1.66 -11.74
CA ILE A 130 -2.87 2.42 -11.26
C ILE A 130 -2.43 3.50 -10.28
N LEU A 131 -1.54 3.20 -9.33
CA LEU A 131 -1.14 4.13 -8.27
C LEU A 131 0.37 4.16 -8.07
N ILE A 132 0.95 5.36 -8.12
CA ILE A 132 2.33 5.62 -7.73
C ILE A 132 2.35 6.37 -6.39
N VAL A 133 2.91 5.73 -5.36
CA VAL A 133 3.08 6.30 -4.02
C VAL A 133 4.46 6.95 -3.90
N GLN A 134 4.52 8.26 -4.13
CA GLN A 134 5.74 9.05 -4.16
C GLN A 134 6.13 9.66 -2.81
N ALA A 135 5.16 9.90 -1.93
CA ALA A 135 5.39 10.45 -0.60
C ALA A 135 5.37 9.36 0.48
N ARG A 136 6.00 9.64 1.61
CA ARG A 136 6.06 8.73 2.74
C ARG A 136 4.72 8.65 3.45
N GLY A 137 4.55 7.65 4.30
CA GLY A 137 3.48 7.59 5.29
C GLY A 137 2.06 7.68 4.73
N TRP A 138 1.87 7.26 3.47
CA TRP A 138 0.54 7.12 2.88
C TRP A 138 -0.08 5.79 3.28
N ARG A 139 -1.34 5.83 3.67
CA ARG A 139 -2.15 4.65 3.99
C ARG A 139 -3.19 4.45 2.90
N ILE A 140 -3.20 3.29 2.26
CA ILE A 140 -4.12 2.92 1.19
C ILE A 140 -4.99 1.79 1.70
N GLN A 141 -6.31 1.98 1.74
CA GLN A 141 -7.22 1.04 2.40
C GLN A 141 -8.50 0.76 1.63
N GLY A 142 -8.86 -0.52 1.52
CA GLY A 142 -10.22 -0.96 1.17
C GLY A 142 -10.54 -1.00 -0.33
N PHE A 143 -9.55 -0.83 -1.19
CA PHE A 143 -9.75 -0.79 -2.64
C PHE A 143 -9.70 -2.19 -3.27
N GLU A 144 -10.41 -2.34 -4.38
CA GLU A 144 -10.07 -3.35 -5.38
C GLU A 144 -9.22 -2.70 -6.47
N PHE A 145 -8.04 -3.27 -6.72
CA PHE A 145 -7.19 -2.92 -7.85
C PHE A 145 -7.39 -3.95 -8.95
N ASP A 146 -7.81 -3.48 -10.12
CA ASP A 146 -7.98 -4.26 -11.35
C ASP A 146 -7.01 -3.74 -12.44
N PRO A 147 -5.70 -3.98 -12.26
CA PRO A 147 -4.67 -3.54 -13.19
C PRO A 147 -4.75 -4.22 -14.55
N ASN A 148 -4.33 -3.46 -15.57
CA ASN A 148 -3.93 -4.01 -16.87
C ASN A 148 -2.44 -4.42 -16.83
N ALA A 149 -1.81 -4.57 -18.00
CA ALA A 149 -0.40 -4.94 -18.13
C ALA A 149 0.58 -4.03 -17.34
N GLY A 150 0.19 -2.80 -16.99
CA GLY A 150 1.02 -1.88 -16.20
C GLY A 150 1.18 -2.21 -14.71
N GLY A 151 0.36 -3.10 -14.14
CA GLY A 151 0.38 -3.43 -12.70
C GLY A 151 -0.46 -2.49 -11.83
N ALA A 152 -0.56 -2.77 -10.52
CA ALA A 152 -1.44 -2.02 -9.62
C ALA A 152 -0.74 -0.87 -8.89
N VAL A 153 0.16 -1.16 -7.96
CA VAL A 153 0.78 -0.14 -7.10
C VAL A 153 2.29 -0.12 -7.25
N VAL A 154 2.85 1.07 -7.46
CA VAL A 154 4.29 1.33 -7.34
C VAL A 154 4.55 2.10 -6.05
N ILE A 155 5.45 1.60 -5.20
CA ILE A 155 5.98 2.34 -4.05
C ILE A 155 7.30 2.98 -4.48
N GLY A 156 7.33 4.31 -4.52
CA GLY A 156 8.45 5.10 -5.04
C GLY A 156 8.15 5.81 -6.36
N GLY A 157 8.89 5.48 -7.41
CA GLY A 157 8.85 6.08 -8.75
C GLY A 157 10.22 6.59 -9.23
N THR A 158 10.20 7.35 -10.32
CA THR A 158 11.41 7.91 -10.95
C THR A 158 11.61 9.40 -10.67
N THR A 159 10.63 10.05 -10.04
CA THR A 159 10.65 11.49 -9.75
C THR A 159 11.61 11.83 -8.60
N SER A 160 12.49 12.80 -8.82
CA SER A 160 13.36 13.33 -7.77
C SER A 160 12.57 13.83 -6.56
N GLY A 161 13.00 13.45 -5.36
CA GLY A 161 12.32 13.79 -4.10
C GLY A 161 11.19 12.83 -3.70
N ASN A 162 10.96 11.74 -4.47
CA ASN A 162 10.12 10.66 -3.99
C ASN A 162 10.78 9.89 -2.83
N ASN A 163 9.95 9.33 -1.98
CA ASN A 163 10.30 8.40 -0.92
C ASN A 163 8.98 7.86 -0.38
N GLY A 164 8.62 6.65 -0.78
CA GLY A 164 7.41 5.94 -0.34
C GLY A 164 7.56 5.25 1.01
N ALA A 165 8.55 5.62 1.83
CA ALA A 165 8.78 4.99 3.14
C ALA A 165 7.54 5.04 4.03
N GLY A 166 7.32 4.01 4.85
CA GLY A 166 6.19 3.98 5.78
C GLY A 166 4.83 3.89 5.11
N THR A 167 4.76 3.56 3.82
CA THR A 167 3.49 3.29 3.14
C THR A 167 2.82 2.08 3.78
N VAL A 168 1.52 2.19 4.02
CA VAL A 168 0.69 1.09 4.53
C VAL A 168 -0.36 0.77 3.47
N ILE A 169 -0.41 -0.48 3.03
CA ILE A 169 -1.42 -0.98 2.09
C ILE A 169 -2.17 -2.10 2.80
N GLU A 170 -3.48 -1.90 3.01
CA GLU A 170 -4.25 -2.84 3.79
C GLU A 170 -5.71 -3.01 3.40
N ASP A 171 -6.24 -4.19 3.72
CA ASP A 171 -7.62 -4.57 3.47
C ASP A 171 -8.04 -4.38 1.99
N CYS A 172 -7.09 -4.53 1.06
CA CYS A 172 -7.31 -4.39 -0.38
C CYS A 172 -7.43 -5.76 -1.07
N LEU A 173 -8.08 -5.75 -2.23
CA LEU A 173 -8.11 -6.85 -3.18
C LEU A 173 -7.29 -6.46 -4.42
N PHE A 174 -6.37 -7.33 -4.84
CA PHE A 174 -5.54 -7.16 -6.02
C PHE A 174 -5.90 -8.27 -7.01
N ASN A 175 -6.60 -7.90 -8.09
CA ASN A 175 -7.00 -8.80 -9.17
C ASN A 175 -6.13 -8.58 -10.39
N GLY A 176 -5.21 -9.50 -10.70
CA GLY A 176 -4.32 -9.37 -11.85
C GLY A 176 -5.01 -9.58 -13.21
N GLY A 177 -6.23 -10.12 -13.22
CA GLY A 177 -7.03 -10.37 -14.44
C GLY A 177 -6.33 -11.23 -15.50
N GLY A 178 -5.28 -11.95 -15.11
CA GLY A 178 -4.38 -12.73 -15.95
C GLY A 178 -3.52 -11.93 -16.92
N VAL A 179 -3.48 -10.60 -16.76
CA VAL A 179 -2.74 -9.70 -17.66
C VAL A 179 -1.73 -8.81 -16.94
N ALA A 180 -1.91 -8.59 -15.64
CA ALA A 180 -1.10 -7.65 -14.89
C ALA A 180 0.29 -8.18 -14.54
N LEU A 181 1.30 -7.31 -14.69
CA LEU A 181 2.70 -7.67 -14.40
C LEU A 181 3.05 -7.62 -12.91
N PHE A 182 2.26 -6.94 -12.09
CA PHE A 182 2.46 -6.92 -10.64
C PHE A 182 1.27 -6.36 -9.84
N GLY A 183 1.15 -6.80 -8.58
CA GLY A 183 0.27 -6.18 -7.59
C GLY A 183 0.94 -4.98 -6.92
N ILE A 184 2.08 -5.19 -6.25
CA ILE A 184 2.89 -4.15 -5.63
C ILE A 184 4.33 -4.27 -6.12
N ASP A 185 4.89 -3.17 -6.60
CA ASP A 185 6.29 -3.09 -7.02
C ASP A 185 7.03 -1.96 -6.30
N TRP A 186 8.13 -2.30 -5.64
CA TRP A 186 9.08 -1.31 -5.16
C TRP A 186 9.98 -0.87 -6.32
N GLN A 187 9.79 0.38 -6.76
CA GLN A 187 10.60 0.98 -7.81
C GLN A 187 11.19 2.29 -7.30
N SER A 188 12.50 2.32 -7.02
CA SER A 188 13.17 3.61 -6.76
C SER A 188 14.68 3.50 -6.93
N GLY A 189 15.21 4.24 -7.91
CA GLY A 189 16.66 4.46 -8.04
C GLY A 189 17.23 5.48 -7.04
N VAL A 190 16.40 6.18 -6.27
CA VAL A 190 16.81 7.36 -5.49
C VAL A 190 16.55 7.28 -3.98
N SER A 191 15.59 6.46 -3.53
CA SER A 191 15.12 6.44 -2.13
C SER A 191 14.68 5.06 -1.66
N GLY A 192 15.14 4.65 -0.48
CA GLY A 192 15.11 3.26 -0.03
C GLY A 192 13.73 2.64 0.25
N ASN A 193 12.68 3.46 0.24
CA ASN A 193 11.31 3.09 0.61
C ASN A 193 11.17 2.15 1.84
N PRO A 194 11.88 2.39 2.96
CA PRO A 194 11.84 1.49 4.11
C PRO A 194 10.51 1.53 4.87
N LEU A 195 10.31 0.61 5.82
CA LEU A 195 9.20 0.62 6.78
C LEU A 195 7.80 0.48 6.16
N CYS A 196 7.72 -0.02 4.93
CA CYS A 196 6.43 -0.26 4.28
C CYS A 196 5.71 -1.46 4.92
N THR A 197 4.40 -1.37 5.05
CA THR A 197 3.54 -2.45 5.57
C THR A 197 2.53 -2.87 4.52
N VAL A 198 2.48 -4.16 4.21
CA VAL A 198 1.48 -4.78 3.33
C VAL A 198 0.73 -5.82 4.15
N ARG A 199 -0.53 -5.57 4.48
CA ARG A 199 -1.28 -6.47 5.36
C ARG A 199 -2.74 -6.68 5.04
N ASN A 200 -3.28 -7.85 5.37
CA ASN A 200 -4.70 -8.19 5.17
C ASN A 200 -5.17 -8.03 3.72
N ASN A 201 -4.27 -8.16 2.74
CA ASN A 201 -4.63 -8.06 1.33
C ASN A 201 -4.83 -9.46 0.73
N THR A 202 -5.62 -9.54 -0.32
CA THR A 202 -5.71 -10.74 -1.17
C THR A 202 -5.16 -10.41 -2.55
N PHE A 203 -4.25 -11.24 -3.04
CA PHE A 203 -3.68 -11.14 -4.38
C PHE A 203 -4.05 -12.39 -5.18
N TYR A 204 -4.60 -12.20 -6.38
CA TYR A 204 -4.92 -13.31 -7.26
C TYR A 204 -4.78 -12.95 -8.74
N ASP A 205 -4.54 -13.96 -9.58
CA ASP A 205 -4.57 -13.89 -11.04
C ASP A 205 -3.48 -12.99 -11.70
N PHE A 206 -2.30 -12.89 -11.10
CA PHE A 206 -1.13 -12.25 -11.73
C PHE A 206 -0.35 -13.27 -12.59
N ASN A 207 -0.92 -13.67 -13.73
CA ASN A 207 -0.37 -14.75 -14.57
C ASN A 207 -0.22 -14.48 -16.10
N PRO A 208 0.20 -13.28 -16.56
CA PRO A 208 0.48 -13.05 -17.98
C PRO A 208 1.72 -13.79 -18.53
N GLY A 209 2.48 -14.51 -17.67
CA GLY A 209 3.75 -15.16 -17.96
C GLY A 209 4.71 -15.07 -16.77
N THR A 210 5.77 -15.88 -16.80
CA THR A 210 6.68 -16.23 -15.69
C THR A 210 7.44 -15.09 -14.98
N THR A 211 7.18 -13.82 -15.31
CA THR A 211 7.82 -12.65 -14.68
C THR A 211 6.83 -11.78 -13.89
N ALA A 212 5.55 -12.14 -13.91
CA ALA A 212 4.54 -11.42 -13.15
C ALA A 212 4.51 -11.90 -11.70
N ALA A 213 4.36 -10.97 -10.75
CA ALA A 213 4.38 -11.29 -9.34
C ALA A 213 3.40 -10.46 -8.54
N CYS A 214 2.73 -11.02 -7.54
CA CYS A 214 1.86 -10.24 -6.66
C CYS A 214 2.65 -9.13 -5.95
N ILE A 215 3.86 -9.45 -5.49
CA ILE A 215 4.80 -8.50 -4.87
C ILE A 215 6.18 -8.67 -5.51
N LYS A 216 6.81 -7.56 -5.93
CA LYS A 216 8.19 -7.56 -6.41
C LYS A 216 8.97 -6.27 -6.13
N CYS A 217 10.25 -6.28 -6.52
CA CYS A 217 11.09 -5.09 -6.56
C CYS A 217 11.88 -5.04 -7.87
N SER A 218 11.33 -4.38 -8.88
CA SER A 218 11.95 -4.34 -10.21
C SER A 218 13.07 -3.31 -10.35
N GLU A 219 13.08 -2.27 -9.50
CA GLU A 219 14.12 -1.25 -9.52
C GLU A 219 14.59 -0.91 -8.10
N SER A 220 15.86 -1.24 -7.83
CA SER A 220 16.55 -0.66 -6.68
C SER A 220 18.03 -0.43 -6.96
N GLY A 221 18.45 0.84 -6.89
CA GLY A 221 19.86 1.22 -6.86
C GLY A 221 20.49 1.11 -5.46
N ILE A 222 19.70 0.79 -4.44
CA ILE A 222 20.07 0.87 -3.01
C ILE A 222 19.44 -0.30 -2.22
N ASP A 223 19.67 -0.36 -0.92
CA ASP A 223 19.14 -1.43 -0.06
C ASP A 223 17.61 -1.29 0.15
N GLN A 224 16.80 -1.97 -0.68
CA GLN A 224 15.34 -1.93 -0.63
C GLN A 224 14.68 -3.30 -0.85
N PRO A 225 13.50 -3.53 -0.25
CA PRO A 225 12.88 -2.73 0.82
C PRO A 225 13.39 -3.14 2.21
N ASN A 226 13.87 -2.17 3.00
CA ASN A 226 14.41 -2.38 4.34
C ASN A 226 13.32 -2.23 5.42
N LEU A 227 13.31 -3.09 6.43
CA LEU A 227 12.35 -3.09 7.54
C LEU A 227 10.88 -3.19 7.08
N ALA A 228 10.62 -3.84 5.95
CA ALA A 228 9.26 -4.06 5.48
C ALA A 228 8.52 -5.08 6.37
N LEU A 229 7.21 -4.91 6.50
CA LEU A 229 6.31 -5.86 7.15
C LEU A 229 5.30 -6.36 6.12
N VAL A 230 5.33 -7.67 5.84
CA VAL A 230 4.35 -8.33 4.96
C VAL A 230 3.60 -9.37 5.78
N GLU A 231 2.34 -9.10 6.14
CA GLU A 231 1.61 -9.98 7.05
C GLU A 231 0.14 -10.22 6.74
N HIS A 232 -0.38 -11.39 7.08
CA HIS A 232 -1.80 -11.71 6.95
C HIS A 232 -2.36 -11.54 5.51
N ASN A 233 -1.51 -11.68 4.49
CA ASN A 233 -1.96 -11.64 3.10
C ASN A 233 -2.27 -13.05 2.58
N ILE A 234 -3.14 -13.12 1.56
CA ILE A 234 -3.45 -14.34 0.83
C ILE A 234 -2.93 -14.19 -0.60
N PHE A 235 -2.22 -15.22 -1.09
CA PHE A 235 -1.70 -15.30 -2.45
C PHE A 235 -2.20 -16.57 -3.14
N GLU A 236 -2.85 -16.40 -4.30
CA GLU A 236 -3.44 -17.50 -5.07
C GLU A 236 -3.35 -17.23 -6.59
N GLY A 237 -3.35 -18.29 -7.42
CA GLY A 237 -3.66 -18.18 -8.84
C GLY A 237 -2.73 -17.31 -9.68
N SER A 238 -1.47 -17.12 -9.27
CA SER A 238 -0.53 -16.18 -9.89
C SER A 238 0.76 -16.89 -10.28
N ASP A 239 1.46 -16.38 -11.29
CA ASP A 239 2.73 -16.96 -11.75
C ASP A 239 3.78 -16.88 -10.66
N ASN A 240 3.90 -15.72 -9.99
CA ASN A 240 4.73 -15.57 -8.79
C ASN A 240 3.95 -14.86 -7.68
N TYR A 241 4.17 -15.25 -6.42
CA TYR A 241 3.54 -14.56 -5.29
C TYR A 241 4.44 -13.43 -4.77
N ILE A 242 5.61 -13.77 -4.25
CA ILE A 242 6.61 -12.80 -3.81
C ILE A 242 7.90 -13.12 -4.57
N ASP A 243 8.24 -12.28 -5.54
CA ASP A 243 9.50 -12.38 -6.29
C ASP A 243 10.31 -11.10 -6.11
N MET A 244 11.29 -11.16 -5.22
CA MET A 244 12.16 -10.02 -4.92
C MET A 244 13.52 -10.12 -5.61
N ASN A 245 13.74 -11.09 -6.48
CA ASN A 245 15.03 -11.32 -7.13
C ASN A 245 15.38 -10.15 -8.08
N PRO A 246 16.60 -9.57 -8.04
CA PRO A 246 17.77 -9.93 -7.23
C PRO A 246 18.00 -9.01 -6.01
N ARG A 247 16.98 -8.32 -5.52
CA ARG A 247 17.12 -7.24 -4.53
C ARG A 247 16.79 -7.68 -3.11
N GLY A 248 15.69 -8.41 -2.93
CA GLY A 248 15.22 -8.98 -1.68
C GLY A 248 14.81 -7.98 -0.60
N PHE A 249 14.01 -8.45 0.35
CA PHE A 249 13.75 -7.77 1.61
C PHE A 249 15.01 -7.73 2.48
N LYS A 250 15.17 -6.64 3.25
CA LYS A 250 16.29 -6.50 4.20
C LYS A 250 15.77 -6.18 5.59
N SER A 251 16.21 -6.93 6.60
CA SER A 251 15.75 -6.76 7.99
C SER A 251 14.22 -6.73 8.14
N GLY A 252 13.50 -7.39 7.23
CA GLY A 252 12.04 -7.38 7.16
C GLY A 252 11.40 -8.47 8.02
N VAL A 253 10.09 -8.39 8.16
CA VAL A 253 9.27 -9.41 8.81
C VAL A 253 8.17 -9.85 7.84
N ILE A 254 8.16 -11.14 7.50
CA ILE A 254 7.18 -11.75 6.61
C ILE A 254 6.46 -12.85 7.39
N ARG A 255 5.22 -12.62 7.80
CA ARG A 255 4.54 -13.52 8.74
C ARG A 255 3.06 -13.71 8.51
N HIS A 256 2.53 -14.87 8.90
CA HIS A 256 1.10 -15.13 8.87
C HIS A 256 0.43 -14.97 7.50
N ASN A 257 1.21 -15.07 6.42
CA ASN A 257 0.67 -15.09 5.06
C ASN A 257 0.26 -16.51 4.67
N THR A 258 -0.65 -16.62 3.70
CA THR A 258 -1.07 -17.89 3.10
C THR A 258 -0.67 -17.91 1.64
N PHE A 259 0.18 -18.88 1.27
CA PHE A 259 0.60 -19.14 -0.10
C PHE A 259 -0.08 -20.41 -0.58
N PHE A 260 -0.98 -20.33 -1.56
CA PHE A 260 -1.67 -21.53 -2.07
C PHE A 260 -0.72 -22.41 -2.90
N ALA A 261 -0.90 -23.73 -2.81
CA ALA A 261 0.04 -24.71 -3.35
C ALA A 261 0.16 -24.74 -4.88
N ALA A 262 -0.92 -24.40 -5.59
CA ALA A 262 -0.98 -24.45 -7.05
C ALA A 262 -0.63 -23.10 -7.66
N THR A 263 -0.12 -23.12 -8.90
CA THR A 263 0.02 -22.02 -9.88
C THR A 263 1.30 -21.19 -9.90
N ALA A 264 2.05 -21.06 -8.81
CA ALA A 264 3.25 -20.21 -8.81
C ALA A 264 4.56 -20.97 -9.10
N ASP A 265 5.39 -20.42 -9.99
CA ASP A 265 6.78 -20.79 -10.24
C ASP A 265 7.64 -20.37 -9.03
N GLU A 266 7.58 -19.09 -8.65
CA GLU A 266 8.17 -18.54 -7.42
C GLU A 266 7.09 -18.21 -6.38
N LYS A 267 7.05 -18.99 -5.29
CA LYS A 267 6.13 -18.73 -4.16
C LYS A 267 6.69 -17.67 -3.23
N PHE A 268 7.96 -17.76 -2.88
CA PHE A 268 8.66 -16.71 -2.16
C PHE A 268 10.14 -16.77 -2.47
N ASP A 269 10.58 -15.91 -3.39
CA ASP A 269 11.98 -15.65 -3.68
C ASP A 269 12.45 -14.36 -2.98
N ASN A 270 13.32 -14.50 -1.98
CA ASN A 270 14.00 -13.40 -1.29
C ASN A 270 15.47 -13.22 -1.73
N THR A 271 15.83 -13.64 -2.94
CA THR A 271 17.18 -13.50 -3.49
C THR A 271 17.66 -12.04 -3.45
N GLY A 272 18.88 -11.84 -2.95
CA GLY A 272 19.47 -10.51 -2.68
C GLY A 272 19.11 -9.90 -1.33
N GLY A 273 18.13 -10.50 -0.64
CA GLY A 273 17.67 -10.09 0.67
C GLY A 273 18.61 -10.50 1.79
N SER A 274 18.36 -10.00 2.99
CA SER A 274 19.17 -10.38 4.15
C SER A 274 18.51 -10.10 5.49
N ASN A 275 18.83 -10.93 6.48
CA ASN A 275 18.45 -10.77 7.89
C ASN A 275 16.92 -10.63 8.12
N CYS A 276 16.11 -11.25 7.28
CA CYS A 276 14.66 -11.24 7.45
C CYS A 276 14.19 -12.30 8.45
N GLN A 277 13.01 -12.06 9.02
CA GLN A 277 12.30 -13.03 9.85
C GLN A 277 11.05 -13.50 9.11
N VAL A 278 11.01 -14.78 8.75
CA VAL A 278 9.93 -15.40 7.96
C VAL A 278 9.28 -16.51 8.78
N TYR A 279 8.13 -16.25 9.39
CA TYR A 279 7.52 -17.22 10.33
C TYR A 279 5.99 -17.20 10.34
N GLY A 280 5.41 -18.31 10.78
CA GLY A 280 3.95 -18.44 10.95
C GLY A 280 3.16 -18.38 9.65
N ASN A 281 3.82 -18.51 8.49
CA ASN A 281 3.17 -18.55 7.19
C ASN A 281 2.68 -19.98 6.86
N ALA A 282 1.64 -20.09 6.04
CA ALA A 282 1.23 -21.34 5.40
C ALA A 282 1.87 -21.43 4.00
N MET A 283 2.90 -22.25 3.88
CA MET A 283 3.71 -22.47 2.68
C MET A 283 3.14 -23.63 1.85
N GLY A 284 2.29 -23.32 0.88
CA GLY A 284 1.68 -24.34 0.01
C GLY A 284 2.70 -25.05 -0.90
N GLY A 285 2.51 -26.36 -1.10
CA GLY A 285 3.37 -27.17 -1.94
C GLY A 285 4.69 -27.58 -1.27
N ALA A 286 5.70 -27.93 -2.09
CA ALA A 286 6.99 -28.40 -1.60
C ALA A 286 7.85 -27.23 -1.07
N TYR A 287 8.27 -27.30 0.19
CA TYR A 287 9.14 -26.29 0.81
C TYR A 287 10.62 -26.54 0.47
N THR A 288 10.99 -26.22 -0.77
CA THR A 288 12.33 -26.44 -1.35
C THR A 288 12.64 -25.36 -2.38
N LEU A 289 13.90 -25.26 -2.83
CA LEU A 289 14.27 -24.37 -3.95
C LEU A 289 13.44 -24.66 -5.21
N ALA A 290 13.30 -25.94 -5.57
CA ALA A 290 12.51 -26.36 -6.73
C ALA A 290 11.00 -26.10 -6.57
N GLY A 291 10.54 -25.86 -5.34
CA GLY A 291 9.16 -25.48 -5.05
C GLY A 291 8.90 -23.97 -5.08
N GLY A 292 9.92 -23.16 -5.42
CA GLY A 292 9.82 -21.71 -5.53
C GLY A 292 10.06 -20.97 -4.23
N TYR A 293 10.75 -21.57 -3.25
CA TYR A 293 11.12 -20.93 -1.98
C TYR A 293 12.62 -20.70 -1.91
N VAL A 294 13.04 -19.43 -1.90
CA VAL A 294 14.45 -19.04 -1.90
C VAL A 294 14.72 -18.01 -0.80
N ALA A 295 15.61 -18.35 0.13
CA ALA A 295 15.98 -17.46 1.24
C ALA A 295 17.07 -16.46 0.85
N GLY A 296 17.05 -15.29 1.48
CA GLY A 296 18.14 -14.32 1.47
C GLY A 296 19.26 -14.68 2.44
N SER A 297 20.31 -13.87 2.45
CA SER A 297 21.48 -14.11 3.31
C SER A 297 21.17 -13.83 4.79
N GLY A 298 21.31 -14.83 5.65
CA GLY A 298 21.09 -14.68 7.10
C GLY A 298 19.62 -14.52 7.48
N ASP A 299 18.69 -14.87 6.59
CA ASP A 299 17.28 -14.95 6.94
C ASP A 299 17.02 -16.11 7.92
N ASP A 300 16.03 -15.93 8.80
CA ASP A 300 15.48 -16.97 9.65
C ASP A 300 14.08 -17.32 9.16
N TRP A 301 13.89 -18.57 8.74
CA TRP A 301 12.62 -19.09 8.21
C TRP A 301 11.98 -20.15 9.13
N SER A 302 12.37 -20.17 10.40
CA SER A 302 11.80 -21.09 11.38
C SER A 302 10.35 -20.74 11.74
N GLY A 303 9.53 -21.76 11.95
CA GLY A 303 8.15 -21.62 12.44
C GLY A 303 7.08 -21.41 11.36
N ASN A 304 7.31 -21.80 10.11
CA ASN A 304 6.25 -21.84 9.08
C ASN A 304 5.56 -23.21 9.03
N MET A 305 4.38 -23.27 8.42
CA MET A 305 3.65 -24.51 8.15
C MET A 305 3.83 -24.89 6.67
N ALA A 306 4.22 -26.13 6.36
CA ALA A 306 4.41 -26.63 4.99
C ALA A 306 3.88 -28.06 4.82
N GLU A 307 3.30 -28.37 3.67
CA GLU A 307 2.69 -29.68 3.38
C GLU A 307 3.72 -30.78 3.11
N ALA A 308 4.87 -30.42 2.53
CA ALA A 308 5.95 -31.35 2.22
C ALA A 308 7.32 -30.74 2.58
N VAL A 309 7.82 -31.13 3.75
CA VAL A 309 9.19 -30.86 4.22
C VAL A 309 9.99 -32.15 4.12
N THR A 310 10.75 -32.33 3.05
CA THR A 310 11.65 -33.48 2.93
C THR A 310 12.76 -33.35 3.98
N GLY A 311 12.79 -34.25 4.97
CA GLY A 311 13.86 -34.30 5.98
C GLY A 311 13.56 -33.60 7.32
N GLU A 312 12.38 -32.99 7.50
CA GLU A 312 11.96 -32.45 8.81
C GLU A 312 10.81 -33.26 9.42
N SER A 313 10.67 -33.23 10.74
CA SER A 313 9.71 -34.05 11.48
C SER A 313 8.29 -33.86 10.98
N ALA A 314 7.53 -34.96 10.88
CA ALA A 314 6.24 -35.14 10.21
C ALA A 314 5.03 -34.30 10.73
N ASN A 315 5.27 -33.16 11.38
CA ASN A 315 4.23 -32.32 11.97
C ASN A 315 3.91 -31.06 11.14
N GLY A 316 4.52 -30.92 9.96
CA GLY A 316 4.25 -29.83 9.02
C GLY A 316 4.85 -28.48 9.38
N TRP A 317 5.74 -28.39 10.37
CA TRP A 317 6.42 -27.15 10.75
C TRP A 317 7.84 -27.08 10.19
N THR A 318 8.27 -25.91 9.71
CA THR A 318 9.63 -25.64 9.25
C THR A 318 10.52 -25.21 10.41
N PHE A 319 11.77 -25.69 10.45
CA PHE A 319 12.76 -25.29 11.46
C PHE A 319 14.00 -24.62 10.88
N ALA A 320 14.13 -24.62 9.54
CA ALA A 320 15.23 -24.02 8.82
C ALA A 320 14.76 -23.32 7.53
N VAL A 321 15.71 -22.67 6.85
CA VAL A 321 15.54 -22.20 5.47
C VAL A 321 15.22 -23.36 4.52
N PRO A 322 14.57 -23.09 3.37
CA PRO A 322 14.25 -24.13 2.39
C PRO A 322 15.49 -24.95 2.01
N ALA A 323 15.34 -26.28 1.98
CA ALA A 323 16.43 -27.18 1.60
C ALA A 323 16.77 -27.04 0.11
N SER A 324 18.06 -27.13 -0.19
CA SER A 324 18.59 -27.27 -1.55
C SER A 324 18.28 -28.62 -2.14
#